data_AF-A0A2E0XK33-F1
#
_entry.id   AF-A0A2E0XK33-F1
#
_cell.length_a   1.000
_cell.length_b   1.000
_cell.length_c   1.000
_cell.angle_alpha   90.00
_cell.angle_beta   90.00
_cell.angle_gamma   90.00
#
_symmetry.space_group_name_H-M   'P 1'
#
loop_
_entity.id
_entity.type
_entity.pdbx_description
1 polymer ?
#
loop_
_entity_poly.entity_id
_entity_poly.type
_entity_poly.pdbx_seq_one_letter_code
_entity_poly.pdbx_strand_id
1 'polypeptide(L)'
;MQETMKVVNQSFASILLITCFFPSSAFVEAKVLFYDNFNDGKIDEKYESKNHHVKWVEKGGVISQTNPTPGDHTYLVLAGDFKEPHTGLVGIHVDGWSDGDLARCGLEFRLDPGDASGYAFLIHHFD
;
A
#
# COMPACT_ATOMS: atom_id res chain seq x y z
N MET A 1 -13.26 65.10 16.59
CA MET A 1 -13.43 63.64 16.44
C MET A 1 -12.68 63.26 15.18
N GLN A 2 -11.50 62.64 15.32
CA GLN A 2 -10.54 62.45 14.22
C GLN A 2 -10.78 61.06 13.63
N GLU A 3 -11.42 60.99 12.46
CA GLU A 3 -11.64 59.72 11.77
C GLU A 3 -10.30 59.17 11.25
N THR A 4 -9.91 58.03 11.78
CA THR A 4 -8.71 57.30 11.39
C THR A 4 -9.02 56.54 10.10
N MET A 5 -8.68 57.12 8.95
CA MET A 5 -8.82 56.46 7.66
C MET A 5 -7.86 55.26 7.61
N LYS A 6 -8.39 54.04 7.77
CA LYS A 6 -7.64 52.80 7.57
C LYS A 6 -7.30 52.67 6.08
N VAL A 7 -6.06 53.02 5.72
CA VAL A 7 -5.50 52.70 4.40
C VAL A 7 -5.34 51.18 4.34
N VAL A 8 -6.34 50.48 3.83
CA VAL A 8 -6.17 49.10 3.41
C VAL A 8 -5.23 49.15 2.21
N ASN A 9 -3.99 48.73 2.44
CA ASN A 9 -2.97 48.66 1.40
C ASN A 9 -3.49 47.74 0.27
N GLN A 10 -3.94 48.33 -0.84
CA GLN A 10 -4.53 47.62 -1.97
C GLN A 10 -3.60 46.51 -2.49
N SER A 11 -2.29 46.71 -2.40
CA SER A 11 -1.31 45.67 -2.76
C SER A 11 -1.41 44.44 -1.86
N PHE A 12 -1.71 44.63 -0.57
CA PHE A 12 -1.91 43.54 0.39
C PHE A 12 -3.20 42.76 0.12
N ALA A 13 -4.29 43.48 -0.21
CA ALA A 13 -5.56 42.85 -0.58
C ALA A 13 -5.44 42.05 -1.89
N SER A 14 -4.70 42.58 -2.87
CA SER A 14 -4.44 41.91 -4.15
C SER A 14 -3.57 40.66 -4.01
N ILE A 15 -2.54 40.70 -3.15
CA ILE A 15 -1.68 39.52 -2.87
C ILE A 15 -2.50 38.41 -2.21
N LEU A 16 -3.36 38.76 -1.24
CA LEU A 16 -4.20 37.78 -0.54
C LEU A 16 -5.19 37.09 -1.50
N LEU A 17 -5.78 37.85 -2.44
CA LEU A 17 -6.68 37.29 -3.45
C LEU A 17 -5.98 36.29 -4.38
N ILE A 18 -4.77 36.60 -4.84
CA ILE A 18 -4.01 35.71 -5.74
C ILE A 18 -3.67 34.37 -5.06
N THR A 19 -3.31 34.40 -3.77
CA THR A 19 -3.02 33.17 -3.01
C THR A 19 -4.25 32.30 -2.74
N CYS A 20 -5.46 32.87 -2.69
CA CYS A 20 -6.68 32.12 -2.46
C CYS A 20 -7.28 31.50 -3.74
N PHE A 21 -7.01 32.08 -4.91
CA PHE A 21 -7.55 31.61 -6.20
C PHE A 21 -6.63 30.68 -6.98
N PHE A 22 -5.36 30.57 -6.60
CA PHE A 22 -4.42 29.61 -7.17
C PHE A 22 -3.87 28.67 -6.08
N PRO A 23 -4.69 27.80 -5.46
CA PRO A 23 -4.13 26.60 -4.86
C PRO A 23 -3.52 25.81 -6.02
N SER A 24 -2.21 25.93 -6.21
CA SER A 24 -1.43 25.11 -7.12
C SER A 24 -1.36 23.70 -6.55
N SER A 25 -2.51 23.02 -6.52
CA SER A 25 -2.59 21.59 -6.33
C SER A 25 -2.06 20.99 -7.62
N ALA A 26 -0.76 20.75 -7.70
CA ALA A 26 -0.22 19.88 -8.72
C ALA A 26 -0.90 18.51 -8.51
N PHE A 27 -1.84 18.16 -9.39
CA PHE A 27 -2.36 16.81 -9.44
C PHE A 27 -1.23 15.92 -9.95
N VAL A 28 -0.58 15.20 -9.05
CA VAL A 28 0.38 14.16 -9.40
C VAL A 28 -0.43 12.90 -9.70
N GLU A 29 -0.54 12.55 -10.97
CA GLU A 29 -1.12 11.29 -11.40
C GLU A 29 0.01 10.29 -11.63
N ALA A 30 -0.07 9.12 -10.97
CA ALA A 30 0.84 8.02 -11.18
C ALA A 30 0.14 6.94 -12.03
N LYS A 31 0.84 6.42 -13.03
CA LYS A 31 0.34 5.29 -13.83
C LYS A 31 0.20 4.06 -12.92
N VAL A 32 -1.00 3.46 -12.89
CA VAL A 32 -1.22 2.15 -12.27
C VAL A 32 -0.50 1.08 -13.11
N LEU A 33 0.49 0.41 -12.50
CA LEU A 33 1.27 -0.64 -13.16
C LEU A 33 0.59 -2.02 -13.09
N PHE A 34 -0.10 -2.26 -11.98
CA PHE A 34 -0.89 -3.46 -11.72
C PHE A 34 -1.95 -3.09 -10.67
N TYR A 35 -3.14 -3.67 -10.81
CA TYR A 35 -4.22 -3.51 -9.86
C TYR A 35 -5.05 -4.78 -9.87
N ASP A 36 -5.31 -5.30 -8.67
CA ASP A 36 -6.17 -6.42 -8.45
C ASP A 36 -7.08 -6.10 -7.26
N ASN A 37 -8.37 -6.40 -7.42
CA ASN A 37 -9.40 -6.19 -6.40
C ASN A 37 -9.94 -7.51 -5.83
N PHE A 38 -9.40 -8.64 -6.29
CA PHE A 38 -9.64 -9.97 -5.76
C PHE A 38 -11.11 -10.43 -5.79
N ASN A 39 -11.88 -9.95 -6.77
CA ASN A 39 -13.31 -10.22 -6.90
C ASN A 39 -13.67 -11.26 -7.96
N ASP A 40 -12.70 -11.80 -8.70
CA ASP A 40 -12.98 -12.78 -9.76
C ASP A 40 -12.82 -14.24 -9.29
N GLY A 41 -12.27 -14.42 -8.08
CA GLY A 41 -12.10 -15.72 -7.43
C GLY A 41 -10.96 -16.54 -8.02
N LYS A 42 -10.03 -15.90 -8.74
CA LYS A 42 -8.88 -16.52 -9.39
C LYS A 42 -7.64 -15.69 -9.12
N ILE A 43 -6.65 -16.34 -8.50
CA ILE A 43 -5.33 -15.75 -8.37
C ILE A 43 -4.75 -15.48 -9.77
N ASP A 44 -4.45 -14.22 -10.06
CA ASP A 44 -3.83 -13.79 -11.32
C ASP A 44 -2.51 -14.53 -11.58
N GLU A 45 -2.22 -14.82 -12.85
CA GLU A 45 -1.03 -15.59 -13.27
C GLU A 45 0.30 -14.89 -12.94
N LYS A 46 0.27 -13.59 -12.65
CA LYS A 46 1.44 -12.85 -12.17
C LYS A 46 1.80 -13.18 -10.74
N TYR A 47 0.90 -13.77 -9.96
CA TYR A 47 1.21 -14.20 -8.60
C TYR A 47 1.86 -15.58 -8.61
N GLU A 48 3.00 -15.68 -7.95
CA GLU A 48 3.73 -16.92 -7.73
C GLU A 48 3.81 -17.21 -6.24
N SER A 49 3.36 -18.39 -5.82
CA SER A 49 3.58 -18.85 -4.44
C SER A 49 5.04 -19.26 -4.29
N LYS A 50 5.77 -18.59 -3.41
CA LYS A 50 7.16 -18.90 -3.10
C LYS A 50 7.34 -19.20 -1.63
N ASN A 51 8.28 -20.10 -1.38
CA ASN A 51 8.67 -20.60 -0.07
C ASN A 51 7.55 -21.33 0.69
N HIS A 52 7.85 -22.56 1.13
CA HIS A 52 6.91 -23.50 1.77
C HIS A 52 5.64 -23.81 0.95
N HIS A 53 5.09 -25.02 1.14
CA HIS A 53 3.89 -25.45 0.43
C HIS A 53 2.63 -24.99 1.14
N VAL A 54 2.32 -23.69 1.05
CA VAL A 54 1.05 -23.14 1.52
C VAL A 54 0.05 -22.95 0.38
N LYS A 55 -1.22 -22.91 0.77
CA LYS A 55 -2.32 -22.66 -0.14
C LYS A 55 -2.77 -21.21 0.00
N TRP A 56 -2.83 -20.53 -1.13
CA TRP A 56 -3.48 -19.24 -1.29
C TRP A 56 -4.84 -19.42 -1.96
N VAL A 57 -5.82 -18.64 -1.53
CA VAL A 57 -7.18 -18.66 -2.07
C VAL A 57 -7.65 -17.23 -2.26
N GLU A 58 -8.21 -16.94 -3.43
CA GLU A 58 -8.94 -15.70 -3.66
C GLU A 58 -10.44 -15.92 -3.47
N LYS A 59 -11.05 -15.14 -2.57
CA LYS A 59 -12.49 -15.19 -2.36
C LYS A 59 -12.99 -13.92 -1.66
N GLY A 60 -14.04 -13.32 -2.20
CA GLY A 60 -14.78 -12.25 -1.53
C GLY A 60 -13.99 -10.95 -1.41
N GLY A 61 -13.18 -10.59 -2.41
CA GLY A 61 -12.40 -9.35 -2.42
C GLY A 61 -11.08 -9.45 -1.65
N VAL A 62 -10.62 -10.66 -1.32
CA VAL A 62 -9.38 -10.89 -0.56
C VAL A 62 -8.65 -12.12 -1.11
N ILE A 63 -7.32 -12.03 -1.19
CA ILE A 63 -6.43 -13.19 -1.29
C ILE A 63 -5.94 -13.55 0.12
N SER A 64 -6.14 -14.80 0.53
CA SER A 64 -5.81 -15.30 1.86
C SER A 64 -4.89 -16.51 1.78
N GLN A 65 -3.90 -16.55 2.66
CA GLN A 65 -3.20 -17.77 3.02
C GLN A 65 -4.10 -18.55 4.00
N THR A 66 -4.32 -19.86 3.77
CA THR A 66 -5.28 -20.65 4.56
C THR A 66 -4.65 -21.71 5.46
N ASN A 67 -3.32 -21.76 5.56
CA ASN A 67 -2.64 -22.71 6.44
C ASN A 67 -2.36 -22.02 7.79
N PRO A 68 -2.93 -22.50 8.91
CA PRO A 68 -2.96 -21.75 10.16
C PRO A 68 -1.66 -21.86 11.00
N THR A 69 -0.68 -22.68 10.58
CA THR A 69 0.63 -22.85 11.24
C THR A 69 1.74 -23.19 10.22
N PRO A 70 2.06 -22.34 9.22
CA PRO A 70 3.11 -22.66 8.27
C PRO A 70 4.50 -22.75 8.90
N GLY A 71 4.68 -22.30 10.15
CA GLY A 71 5.92 -22.35 10.93
C GLY A 71 7.00 -21.39 10.43
N ASP A 72 7.15 -21.32 9.11
CA ASP A 72 8.09 -20.50 8.38
C ASP A 72 7.38 -19.45 7.51
N HIS A 73 8.16 -18.48 7.03
CA HIS A 73 7.72 -17.44 6.09
C HIS A 73 7.15 -18.00 4.79
N THR A 74 6.01 -17.45 4.35
CA THR A 74 5.34 -17.84 3.12
C THR A 74 5.02 -16.62 2.28
N TYR A 75 5.23 -16.71 0.97
CA TYR A 75 5.15 -15.56 0.09
C TYR A 75 4.18 -15.79 -1.06
N LEU A 76 3.44 -14.74 -1.41
CA LEU A 76 2.75 -14.62 -2.68
C LEU A 76 3.39 -13.46 -3.44
N VAL A 77 4.26 -13.80 -4.38
CA VAL A 77 5.12 -12.85 -5.08
C VAL A 77 4.44 -12.37 -6.34
N LEU A 78 4.33 -11.05 -6.52
CA LEU A 78 3.85 -10.45 -7.76
C LEU A 78 5.02 -10.29 -8.74
N ALA A 79 5.02 -11.08 -9.82
CA ALA A 79 5.94 -10.95 -10.93
C ALA A 79 5.50 -9.78 -11.82
N GLY A 80 6.33 -8.74 -11.89
CA GLY A 80 5.93 -7.51 -12.59
C GLY A 80 6.99 -6.79 -13.39
N ASP A 81 8.27 -7.12 -13.20
CA ASP A 81 9.42 -6.40 -13.78
C ASP A 81 9.22 -4.87 -13.75
N PHE A 82 8.67 -4.36 -12.65
CA PHE A 82 8.26 -2.98 -12.51
C PHE A 82 9.50 -2.08 -12.46
N LYS A 83 9.54 -1.05 -13.31
CA LYS A 83 10.65 -0.08 -13.27
C LYS A 83 10.70 0.64 -11.93
N GLU A 84 11.91 0.84 -11.41
CA GLU A 84 12.16 1.61 -10.20
C GLU A 84 12.22 3.12 -10.49
N PRO A 85 11.74 3.99 -9.56
CA PRO A 85 11.02 3.64 -8.34
C PRO A 85 9.55 3.33 -8.62
N HIS A 86 8.97 2.42 -7.85
CA HIS A 86 7.53 2.16 -7.83
C HIS A 86 7.00 2.10 -6.40
N THR A 87 5.68 2.11 -6.25
CA THR A 87 5.00 2.05 -4.96
C THR A 87 3.97 0.93 -4.99
N GLY A 88 3.91 0.16 -3.92
CA GLY A 88 2.85 -0.82 -3.68
C GLY A 88 1.91 -0.32 -2.60
N LEU A 89 0.61 -0.53 -2.81
CA LEU A 89 -0.45 -0.23 -1.85
C LEU A 89 -1.27 -1.51 -1.69
N VAL A 90 -1.42 -1.98 -0.45
CA VAL A 90 -2.15 -3.21 -0.14
C VAL A 90 -2.91 -3.05 1.17
N GLY A 91 -4.13 -3.55 1.22
CA GLY A 91 -4.87 -3.73 2.46
C GLY A 91 -4.52 -5.08 3.09
N ILE A 92 -4.14 -5.10 4.35
CA ILE A 92 -3.74 -6.31 5.07
C ILE A 92 -4.65 -6.51 6.27
N HIS A 93 -5.13 -7.74 6.46
CA HIS A 93 -5.90 -8.17 7.63
C HIS A 93 -5.26 -9.43 8.22
N VAL A 94 -5.32 -9.58 9.55
CA VAL A 94 -4.88 -10.76 10.28
C VAL A 94 -6.07 -11.30 11.05
N ASP A 95 -6.55 -12.49 10.69
CA ASP A 95 -7.74 -13.11 11.29
C ASP A 95 -7.42 -13.93 12.57
N GLY A 96 -6.18 -14.43 12.71
CA GLY A 96 -5.71 -15.18 13.88
C GLY A 96 -4.63 -16.21 13.51
N TRP A 97 -3.84 -16.64 14.50
CA TRP A 97 -2.74 -17.60 14.31
C TRP A 97 -2.75 -18.70 15.37
N SER A 98 -2.81 -19.95 14.92
CA SER A 98 -3.25 -21.04 15.80
C SER A 98 -2.17 -21.64 16.72
N ASP A 99 -0.90 -21.25 16.61
CA ASP A 99 0.17 -21.77 17.50
C ASP A 99 0.43 -20.92 18.76
N GLY A 100 -0.21 -19.74 18.89
CA GLY A 100 -0.04 -18.86 20.04
C GLY A 100 1.25 -18.02 20.05
N ASP A 101 2.09 -18.10 19.01
CA ASP A 101 3.23 -17.23 18.78
C ASP A 101 2.83 -15.93 18.05
N LEU A 102 3.79 -15.00 17.97
CA LEU A 102 3.64 -13.74 17.24
C LEU A 102 3.44 -13.98 15.74
N ALA A 103 2.20 -13.78 15.28
CA ALA A 103 1.89 -13.77 13.87
C ALA A 103 2.48 -12.52 13.20
N ARG A 104 3.03 -12.71 11.99
CA ARG A 104 3.62 -11.64 11.18
C ARG A 104 3.07 -11.71 9.77
N CYS A 105 2.68 -10.55 9.25
CA CYS A 105 2.28 -10.38 7.86
C CYS A 105 2.80 -9.04 7.36
N GLY A 106 2.86 -8.85 6.04
CA GLY A 106 3.45 -7.63 5.52
C GLY A 106 3.56 -7.58 4.02
N LEU A 107 4.26 -6.53 3.56
CA LEU A 107 4.62 -6.33 2.17
C LEU A 107 6.14 -6.29 2.06
N GLU A 108 6.67 -6.94 1.03
CA GLU A 108 8.10 -6.98 0.76
C GLU A 108 8.42 -6.45 -0.65
N PHE A 109 9.58 -5.81 -0.80
CA PHE A 109 10.08 -5.27 -2.07
C PHE A 109 11.52 -5.71 -2.33
N ARG A 110 11.92 -5.69 -3.61
CA ARG A 110 13.27 -6.08 -4.07
C ARG A 110 13.65 -7.48 -3.61
N LEU A 111 12.82 -8.43 -4.01
CA LEU A 111 12.92 -9.82 -3.61
C LEU A 111 14.05 -10.53 -4.34
N ASP A 112 14.78 -11.39 -3.64
CA ASP A 112 15.69 -12.35 -4.24
C ASP A 112 14.88 -13.37 -5.07
N PRO A 113 15.28 -13.66 -6.32
CA PRO A 113 14.53 -14.57 -7.17
C PRO A 113 14.55 -16.03 -6.70
N GLY A 114 15.51 -16.43 -5.87
CA GLY A 114 15.66 -17.78 -5.33
C GLY A 114 14.70 -18.08 -4.19
N ASP A 115 14.68 -17.23 -3.15
CA ASP A 115 13.92 -17.50 -1.91
C ASP A 115 12.85 -16.44 -1.56
N ALA A 116 12.71 -15.41 -2.39
CA ALA A 116 11.80 -14.29 -2.19
C ALA A 116 12.09 -13.41 -0.97
N SER A 117 13.28 -13.52 -0.35
CA SER A 117 13.70 -12.61 0.71
C SER A 117 13.92 -11.20 0.18
N GLY A 118 13.53 -10.16 0.93
CA GLY A 118 13.73 -8.78 0.50
C GLY A 118 13.64 -7.75 1.63
N TYR A 119 13.33 -6.51 1.26
CA TYR A 119 13.04 -5.46 2.23
C TYR A 119 11.58 -5.58 2.68
N ALA A 120 11.41 -6.00 3.94
CA ALA A 120 10.11 -6.27 4.51
C ALA A 120 9.59 -5.11 5.37
N PHE A 121 8.30 -4.78 5.17
CA PHE A 121 7.50 -4.07 6.16
C PHE A 121 6.54 -5.06 6.80
N LEU A 122 6.77 -5.37 8.09
CA LEU A 122 6.01 -6.38 8.82
C LEU A 122 5.14 -5.76 9.91
N ILE A 123 3.90 -6.22 9.96
CA ILE A 123 2.93 -5.97 11.02
C ILE A 123 2.96 -7.20 11.94
N HIS A 124 3.13 -6.96 13.24
CA HIS A 124 3.03 -7.98 14.25
C HIS A 124 1.61 -7.98 14.83
N HIS A 125 1.02 -9.15 14.93
CA HIS A 125 -0.25 -9.34 15.60
C HIS A 125 -0.05 -10.21 16.84
N PHE A 126 -0.68 -9.80 17.93
CA PHE A 126 -0.75 -10.54 19.17
C PHE A 126 -2.21 -10.91 19.38
N ASP A 127 -2.50 -12.21 19.45
CA ASP A 127 -3.82 -12.74 19.78
C ASP A 127 -4.09 -12.65 21.29
#